data_AF-A0A2E2QXM3-F1
#
_entry.id   AF-A0A2E2QXM3-F1
#
_cell.length_a   1.000
_cell.length_b   1.000
_cell.length_c   1.000
_cell.angle_alpha   90.00
_cell.angle_beta   90.00
_cell.angle_gamma   90.00
#
_symmetry.space_group_name_H-M   'P 1'
#
loop_
_entity.id
_entity.type
_entity.pdbx_description
1 polymer ?
#
loop_
_entity_poly.entity_id
_entity_poly.type
_entity_poly.pdbx_seq_one_letter_code
_entity_poly.pdbx_strand_id
1 'polypeptide(L)' 'MYVQVPQWSDDWAVCAVDIPDAKCHWYIVSPDNTFGEGFDWESAPWFDANGLMDVPKIEVKSAVQKLQEQ' A
#
# COMPACT_ATOMS: atom_id res chain seq x y z
N MET A 1 -8.55 2.55 -12.77
CA MET A 1 -7.20 2.40 -12.22
C MET A 1 -7.26 2.77 -10.76
N TYR A 2 -6.56 2.01 -9.92
CA TYR A 2 -6.45 2.21 -8.48
C TYR A 2 -5.03 2.66 -8.19
N VAL A 3 -4.86 3.63 -7.30
CA VAL A 3 -3.56 4.06 -6.83
C VAL A 3 -3.25 3.39 -5.50
N GLN A 4 -1.99 3.11 -5.21
CA GLN A 4 -1.57 2.77 -3.85
C GLN A 4 -1.38 4.07 -3.06
N VAL A 5 -2.07 4.18 -1.92
CA VAL A 5 -1.89 5.29 -0.99
C VAL A 5 -1.48 4.76 0.38
N PRO A 6 -0.59 5.46 1.11
CA PRO A 6 -0.24 5.11 2.48
C PRO A 6 -1.47 5.18 3.39
N GLN A 7 -1.68 4.15 4.22
CA GLN A 7 -2.72 4.17 5.24
C GLN A 7 -2.38 5.18 6.35
N TRP A 8 -3.39 5.85 6.90
CA TRP A 8 -3.21 6.75 8.04
C TRP A 8 -2.84 5.98 9.30
N SER A 9 -1.80 6.47 10.00
CA SER A 9 -1.39 6.01 11.32
C SER A 9 -1.00 4.53 11.42
N ASP A 10 -0.52 3.93 10.32
CA ASP A 10 0.10 2.60 10.36
C ASP A 10 1.54 2.64 10.89
N ASP A 11 2.01 1.49 11.38
CA ASP A 11 3.39 1.35 11.84
C ASP A 11 4.34 1.22 10.65
N TRP A 12 4.86 2.37 10.20
CA TRP A 12 5.81 2.45 9.10
C TRP A 12 7.16 1.77 9.37
N ALA A 13 7.46 1.35 10.60
CA ALA A 13 8.64 0.52 10.86
C ALA A 13 8.49 -0.90 10.29
N VAL A 14 7.25 -1.35 10.05
CA VAL A 14 6.93 -2.67 9.50
C VAL A 14 6.26 -2.60 8.13
N CYS A 15 6.13 -1.41 7.55
CA CYS A 15 5.56 -1.20 6.22
C CYS A 15 6.62 -0.67 5.25
N ALA A 16 6.44 -0.89 3.95
CA ALA A 16 7.33 -0.37 2.93
C ALA A 16 6.54 0.06 1.70
N VAL A 17 6.75 1.29 1.23
CA VAL A 17 6.04 1.87 0.07
C VAL A 17 6.24 1.04 -1.20
N ASP A 18 7.41 0.44 -1.37
CA ASP A 18 7.76 -0.35 -2.55
C ASP A 18 7.16 -1.77 -2.55
N ILE A 19 6.56 -2.21 -1.45
CA ILE A 19 5.97 -3.54 -1.30
C ILE A 19 4.45 -3.41 -1.21
N PRO A 20 3.70 -3.87 -2.24
CA PRO A 20 2.25 -3.88 -2.19
C PRO A 20 1.75 -4.73 -1.03
N ASP A 21 1.00 -4.10 -0.12
CA ASP A 21 0.47 -4.75 1.07
C ASP A 21 -0.81 -4.03 1.51
N ALA A 22 -1.94 -4.75 1.46
CA ALA A 22 -3.23 -4.22 1.87
C ALA A 22 -3.34 -3.94 3.39
N LYS A 23 -2.41 -4.46 4.20
CA LYS A 23 -2.31 -4.10 5.62
C LYS A 23 -1.78 -2.66 5.82
N CYS A 24 -0.90 -2.19 4.93
CA CYS A 24 -0.18 -0.92 5.08
C CYS A 24 -0.66 0.17 4.09
N HIS A 25 -1.31 -0.23 3.00
CA HIS A 25 -1.71 0.66 1.93
C HIS A 25 -3.17 0.45 1.57
N TRP A 26 -3.81 1.55 1.18
CA TRP A 26 -5.12 1.52 0.54
C TRP A 26 -4.99 1.60 -0.97
N TYR A 27 -5.99 1.05 -1.65
CA TYR A 27 -6.07 1.05 -3.10
C TYR A 27 -7.33 1.79 -3.53
N ILE A 28 -7.16 3.04 -3.98
CA ILE A 28 -8.26 3.99 -4.15
C ILE A 28 -8.37 4.45 -5.60
N VAL A 29 -9.60 4.62 -6.08
CA VAL A 29 -9.88 5.26 -7.37
C VAL A 29 -9.96 6.76 -7.16
N SER A 30 -9.19 7.52 -7.93
CA SER A 30 -9.19 9.00 -7.90
C SER A 30 -8.86 9.57 -6.51
N PRO A 31 -7.61 9.37 -6.01
CA PRO A 31 -7.13 9.99 -4.79
C PRO A 31 -6.97 11.50 -5.01
N ASP A 32 -6.93 12.27 -3.93
CA ASP A 32 -6.40 13.63 -3.97
C ASP A 32 -5.05 13.71 -3.20
N ASN A 33 -4.36 14.84 -3.30
CA ASN A 33 -3.07 15.04 -2.63
C ASN A 33 -3.19 15.21 -1.09
N THR A 34 -4.37 15.00 -0.51
CA THR A 34 -4.57 15.03 0.95
C THR A 34 -4.51 13.64 1.58
N PHE A 35 -4.40 12.58 0.78
CA PHE A 35 -4.26 11.21 1.26
C PHE A 35 -2.88 10.95 1.84
N GLY A 36 -2.82 10.66 3.14
CA GLY A 36 -1.60 10.25 3.85
C GLY A 36 -0.46 11.27 3.88
N GLU A 37 0.43 11.12 4.86
CA GLU A 37 1.66 11.89 4.89
C GLU A 37 2.68 11.23 3.95
N GLY A 38 3.23 11.99 3.00
CA GLY A 38 4.23 11.49 2.04
C GLY A 38 3.67 10.83 0.78
N PHE A 39 2.36 10.92 0.51
CA PHE A 39 1.81 10.54 -0.79
C PHE A 39 2.11 11.59 -1.85
N ASP A 40 2.49 11.12 -3.04
CA ASP A 40 2.63 11.92 -4.24
C ASP A 40 1.98 11.21 -5.43
N TRP A 41 1.02 11.87 -6.07
CA TRP A 41 0.24 11.27 -7.15
C TRP A 41 1.08 10.95 -8.40
N GLU A 42 2.18 11.69 -8.63
CA GLU A 42 3.03 11.51 -9.82
C GLU A 42 3.92 10.27 -9.71
N SER A 43 4.35 9.94 -8.49
CA SER A 43 5.25 8.82 -8.21
C SER A 43 4.54 7.57 -7.68
N ALA A 44 3.28 7.66 -7.25
CA ALA A 44 2.56 6.53 -6.68
C ALA A 44 2.30 5.41 -7.73
N PRO A 45 2.40 4.13 -7.33
CA PRO A 45 2.14 3.02 -8.22
C PRO A 45 0.65 2.85 -8.50
N TRP A 46 0.33 2.53 -9.75
CA TRP A 46 -1.02 2.36 -10.27
C TRP A 46 -1.30 0.90 -10.62
N PHE A 47 -2.48 0.44 -10.24
CA PHE A 47 -2.95 -0.92 -10.40
C PHE A 47 -4.24 -0.95 -11.23
N ASP A 48 -4.33 -1.90 -12.16
CA ASP A 48 -5.61 -2.25 -12.77
C ASP A 48 -6.36 -3.25 -11.89
N ALA A 49 -7.56 -3.67 -12.33
CA ALA A 49 -8.37 -4.59 -11.54
C ALA A 49 -7.72 -5.99 -11.36
N ASN A 50 -6.87 -6.42 -12.29
CA ASN A 50 -6.18 -7.70 -12.19
C ASN A 50 -4.95 -7.58 -11.29
N GLY A 51 -4.18 -6.50 -11.41
CA GLY A 51 -3.02 -6.23 -10.55
C GLY A 51 -3.40 -6.08 -9.07
N LEU A 52 -4.62 -5.64 -8.76
CA LEU A 52 -5.12 -5.68 -7.39
C LEU A 52 -5.28 -7.10 -6.82
N MET A 53 -5.48 -8.11 -7.66
CA MET A 53 -5.58 -9.51 -7.20
C MET A 53 -4.22 -10.08 -6.77
N ASP A 54 -3.13 -9.47 -7.24
CA ASP A 54 -1.76 -9.86 -6.86
C ASP A 54 -1.33 -9.24 -5.52
N VAL A 55 -2.08 -8.24 -5.03
CA VAL A 55 -1.84 -7.65 -3.71
C VAL A 55 -2.25 -8.63 -2.62
N PRO A 56 -1.37 -8.97 -1.67
CA PRO A 56 -1.72 -9.80 -0.53
C PRO A 56 -2.92 -9.23 0.23
N LYS A 57 -3.86 -10.10 0.61
CA LYS A 57 -4.99 -9.72 1.45
C LYS A 57 -4.50 -9.21 2.81
N ILE A 58 -5.34 -8.41 3.47
CA ILE A 58 -5.09 -7.91 4.82
C ILE A 58 -4.82 -9.08 5.76
N GLU A 59 -3.67 -9.07 6.41
CA GLU A 59 -3.22 -10.09 7.34
C GLU A 59 -2.69 -9.47 8.65
N VAL A 60 -2.47 -10.34 9.65
CA VAL A 60 -1.95 -9.93 10.96
C VAL A 60 -0.53 -9.37 10.87
N LYS A 61 0.30 -9.94 9.98
CA LYS A 61 1.68 -9.47 9.73
C LYS A 61 1.77 -8.81 8.36
N SER A 62 2.55 -7.74 8.26
CA SER A 62 2.84 -7.10 6.98
C SER A 62 3.67 -8.00 6.07
N ALA A 63 3.69 -7.69 4.79
CA ALA A 63 4.55 -8.36 3.82
C ALA A 63 6.04 -8.28 4.22
N VAL A 64 6.48 -7.13 4.73
CA VAL A 64 7.86 -6.93 5.23
C VAL A 64 8.14 -7.86 6.42
N GLN A 65 7.24 -7.94 7.40
CA GLN A 65 7.42 -8.81 8.56
C GLN A 65 7.54 -10.27 8.15
N LYS A 66 6.71 -10.72 7.20
CA LYS A 66 6.78 -12.08 6.69
C LYS A 66 8.08 -12.38 5.95
N LEU A 67 8.68 -11.39 5.29
CA LEU A 67 9.97 -11.55 4.63
C LEU A 67 11.13 -11.60 5.63
N GLN A 68 11.02 -10.88 6.74
CA GLN A 68 12.03 -10.87 7.81
C GLN A 68 12.06 -12.17 8.64
N GLU A 69 10.96 -12.92 8.64
CA GLU A 69 10.80 -14.17 9.39
C GLU A 69 11.10 -15.44 8.57
N GLN A 70 11.45 -15.29 7.28
CA GLN A 70 11.87 -16.38 6.39
C GLN A 70 13.35 -16.71 6.57
#